data_AF-A0A838ZBJ6-F1
#
_entry.id   AF-A0A838ZBJ6-F1
#
_cell.length_a   1.000
_cell.length_b   1.000
_cell.length_c   1.000
_cell.angle_alpha   90.00
_cell.angle_beta   90.00
_cell.angle_gamma   90.00
#
_symmetry.space_group_name_H-M   'P 1'
#
loop_
_entity.id
_entity.type
_entity.pdbx_description
1 polymer ?
#
loop_
_entity_poly.entity_id
_entity_poly.type
_entity_poly.pdbx_seq_one_letter_code
_entity_poly.pdbx_strand_id
1 'polypeptide(L)'
;MHTGEKIRSIRVLKGLSQENMAEMLNMSILAYGNLERGTSNVSKERLVRIAEILNVTVDFIRSFGERIQYIFDQCSGPIFGVNSENVQNTNNNDARELQHENEKLQLQIEKLKLEIEKITIEKEKVELELKFYREKIVSDN
;
A
#
# COMPACT_ATOMS: atom_id res chain seq x y z
N MET A 1 -15.61 -16.81 2.28
CA MET A 1 -14.84 -16.84 1.02
C MET A 1 -14.48 -18.28 0.67
N HIS A 2 -14.91 -18.78 -0.48
CA HIS A 2 -14.58 -20.13 -0.93
C HIS A 2 -13.20 -20.17 -1.64
N THR A 3 -12.63 -21.36 -1.86
CA THR A 3 -11.24 -21.51 -2.37
C THR A 3 -11.02 -20.77 -3.70
N GLY A 4 -11.96 -20.88 -4.65
CA GLY A 4 -11.92 -20.13 -5.92
C GLY A 4 -11.83 -18.60 -5.77
N GLU A 5 -12.59 -18.00 -4.85
CA GLU A 5 -12.52 -16.56 -4.55
C GLU A 5 -11.17 -16.18 -3.93
N LYS A 6 -10.59 -17.05 -3.08
CA LYS A 6 -9.26 -16.85 -2.50
C LYS A 6 -8.20 -16.80 -3.61
N ILE A 7 -8.25 -17.77 -4.53
CA ILE A 7 -7.36 -17.86 -5.70
C ILE A 7 -7.51 -16.62 -6.59
N ARG A 8 -8.75 -16.19 -6.89
CA ARG A 8 -9.03 -14.99 -7.70
C ARG A 8 -8.39 -13.75 -7.09
N SER A 9 -8.56 -13.57 -5.78
CA SER A 9 -8.03 -12.40 -5.07
C SER A 9 -6.51 -12.35 -5.13
N ILE A 10 -5.84 -13.48 -4.88
CA ILE A 10 -4.39 -13.58 -4.97
C ILE A 10 -3.90 -13.34 -6.40
N ARG A 11 -4.57 -13.93 -7.40
CA ARG A 11 -4.24 -13.73 -8.82
C ARG A 11 -4.28 -12.25 -9.21
N VAL A 12 -5.35 -11.54 -8.84
CA VAL A 12 -5.50 -10.10 -9.14
C VAL A 12 -4.40 -9.29 -8.44
N LEU A 13 -4.07 -9.60 -7.18
CA LEU A 13 -2.96 -8.96 -6.47
C LEU A 13 -1.60 -9.20 -7.13
N LYS A 14 -1.43 -10.34 -7.80
CA LYS A 14 -0.23 -10.67 -8.58
C LYS A 14 -0.24 -10.06 -9.99
N GLY A 15 -1.30 -9.34 -10.38
CA GLY A 15 -1.43 -8.72 -11.70
C GLY A 15 -1.63 -9.71 -12.86
N LEU A 16 -2.04 -10.95 -12.57
CA LEU A 16 -2.21 -12.00 -13.58
C LEU A 16 -3.63 -12.02 -14.13
N SER A 17 -3.77 -12.18 -15.45
CA SER A 17 -5.07 -12.34 -16.09
C SER A 17 -5.60 -13.79 -15.97
N GLN A 18 -6.88 -14.02 -16.28
CA GLN A 18 -7.42 -15.39 -16.32
C GLN A 18 -6.81 -16.20 -17.46
N GLU A 19 -6.46 -15.54 -18.56
CA GLU A 19 -5.75 -16.09 -19.71
C GLU A 19 -4.37 -16.58 -19.31
N ASN A 20 -3.59 -15.77 -18.58
CA ASN A 20 -2.27 -16.19 -18.11
C ASN A 20 -2.35 -17.46 -17.26
N MET A 21 -3.28 -17.50 -16.31
CA MET A 21 -3.43 -18.68 -15.44
C MET A 21 -3.91 -19.91 -16.22
N ALA A 22 -4.86 -19.73 -17.15
CA ALA A 22 -5.38 -20.81 -17.96
C ALA A 22 -4.28 -21.44 -18.85
N GLU A 23 -3.44 -20.60 -19.46
CA GLU A 23 -2.27 -21.01 -20.23
C GLU A 23 -1.27 -21.79 -19.36
N MET A 24 -0.86 -21.23 -18.22
CA MET A 24 0.11 -21.88 -17.32
C MET A 24 -0.42 -23.19 -16.70
N LEU A 25 -1.73 -23.32 -16.54
CA LEU A 25 -2.38 -24.53 -16.03
C LEU A 25 -2.73 -25.55 -17.13
N ASN A 26 -2.49 -25.22 -18.40
CA ASN A 26 -2.91 -26.00 -19.56
C ASN A 26 -4.42 -26.33 -19.53
N MET A 27 -5.25 -25.29 -19.35
CA MET A 27 -6.71 -25.43 -19.32
C MET A 27 -7.40 -24.29 -20.08
N SER A 28 -8.70 -24.43 -20.35
CA SER A 28 -9.45 -23.35 -20.98
C SER A 28 -9.71 -22.20 -20.02
N ILE A 29 -9.75 -20.97 -20.55
CA ILE A 29 -10.07 -19.75 -19.79
C ILE A 29 -11.43 -19.90 -19.09
N LEU A 30 -12.43 -20.49 -19.77
CA LEU A 30 -13.74 -20.76 -19.21
C LEU A 30 -13.67 -21.71 -18.00
N ALA A 31 -12.88 -22.77 -18.09
CA ALA A 31 -12.70 -23.72 -16.99
C ALA A 31 -11.98 -23.05 -15.80
N TYR A 32 -10.99 -22.19 -16.06
CA TYR A 32 -10.34 -21.42 -15.00
C TYR A 32 -11.30 -20.40 -14.36
N GLY A 33 -12.13 -19.72 -15.16
CA GLY A 33 -13.16 -18.82 -14.64
C GLY A 33 -14.23 -19.54 -13.80
N ASN A 34 -14.62 -20.77 -14.18
CA ASN A 34 -15.49 -21.62 -13.38
C ASN A 34 -14.86 -22.02 -12.04
N LEU A 35 -13.56 -22.29 -12.05
CA LEU A 35 -12.78 -22.56 -10.84
C LEU A 35 -12.83 -21.35 -9.88
N GLU A 36 -12.59 -20.15 -10.39
CA GLU A 36 -12.62 -18.94 -9.56
C GLU A 36 -14.00 -18.61 -9.00
N ARG A 37 -15.08 -18.95 -9.73
CA ARG A 37 -16.46 -18.82 -9.26
C ARG A 37 -16.92 -19.94 -8.31
N GLY A 38 -16.08 -20.95 -8.07
CA GLY A 38 -16.44 -22.09 -7.24
C GLY A 38 -17.48 -23.02 -7.87
N THR A 39 -17.76 -22.90 -9.18
CA THR A 39 -18.67 -23.82 -9.89
C THR A 39 -18.01 -25.15 -10.21
N SER A 40 -16.68 -25.22 -10.10
CA SER A 40 -15.91 -26.46 -10.20
C SER A 40 -15.00 -26.63 -8.99
N ASN A 41 -14.90 -27.86 -8.48
CA ASN A 41 -14.02 -28.18 -7.36
C ASN A 41 -12.54 -28.15 -7.79
N VAL A 42 -11.69 -27.58 -6.93
CA VAL A 42 -10.24 -27.60 -7.10
C VAL A 42 -9.70 -28.89 -6.49
N SER A 43 -9.08 -29.76 -7.31
CA SER A 43 -8.38 -30.93 -6.78
C SER A 43 -7.15 -30.50 -5.97
N LYS A 44 -6.66 -31.36 -5.08
CA LYS A 44 -5.46 -31.05 -4.27
C LYS A 44 -4.24 -30.78 -5.16
N GLU A 45 -4.06 -31.60 -6.18
CA GLU A 45 -2.95 -31.50 -7.15
C GLU A 45 -3.04 -30.20 -7.96
N ARG A 46 -4.26 -29.79 -8.32
CA ARG A 46 -4.47 -28.53 -9.02
C ARG A 46 -4.22 -27.33 -8.11
N LEU A 47 -4.62 -27.41 -6.84
CA LEU A 47 -4.37 -26.37 -5.86
C LEU A 47 -2.86 -26.15 -5.64
N VAL A 48 -2.07 -27.23 -5.60
CA VAL A 48 -0.60 -27.16 -5.53
C VAL A 48 -0.03 -26.41 -6.74
N ARG A 49 -0.42 -26.79 -7.96
CA ARG A 49 0.02 -26.11 -9.19
C ARG A 49 -0.37 -24.63 -9.22
N ILE A 50 -1.57 -24.31 -8.76
CA ILE A 50 -2.02 -22.91 -8.65
C ILE A 50 -1.13 -22.14 -7.66
N ALA A 51 -0.78 -22.75 -6.52
CA ALA A 51 0.09 -22.13 -5.52
C ALA A 51 1.50 -21.87 -6.07
N GLU A 52 2.05 -22.81 -6.83
CA GLU A 52 3.34 -22.65 -7.53
C GLU A 52 3.32 -21.48 -8.52
N ILE A 53 2.29 -21.42 -9.39
CA ILE A 53 2.14 -20.34 -10.37
C ILE A 53 2.00 -18.97 -9.69
N LEU A 54 1.23 -18.90 -8.60
CA LEU A 54 1.03 -17.67 -7.84
C LEU A 54 2.21 -17.33 -6.92
N ASN A 55 3.21 -18.22 -6.83
CA ASN A 55 4.37 -18.14 -5.94
C ASN A 55 3.95 -17.88 -4.48
N VAL A 56 3.10 -18.77 -3.96
CA VAL A 56 2.60 -18.80 -2.57
C VAL A 56 2.48 -20.24 -2.09
N THR A 57 2.27 -20.46 -0.79
CA THR A 57 1.97 -21.79 -0.27
C THR A 57 0.49 -22.14 -0.39
N VAL A 58 0.15 -23.43 -0.41
CA VAL A 58 -1.25 -23.88 -0.36
C VAL A 58 -1.95 -23.39 0.91
N ASP A 59 -1.24 -23.39 2.04
CA ASP A 59 -1.79 -22.91 3.31
C ASP A 59 -2.02 -21.40 3.31
N PHE A 60 -1.21 -20.63 2.58
CA PHE A 60 -1.50 -19.23 2.34
C PHE A 60 -2.81 -19.04 1.58
N ILE A 61 -3.04 -19.80 0.49
CA ILE A 61 -4.33 -19.74 -0.24
C ILE A 61 -5.49 -20.10 0.68
N ARG A 62 -5.33 -21.14 1.53
CA ARG A 62 -6.36 -21.56 2.47
C ARG A 62 -6.65 -20.50 3.52
N SER A 63 -5.63 -19.90 4.12
CA SER A 63 -5.79 -18.88 5.17
C SER A 63 -6.09 -17.47 4.63
N PHE A 64 -6.04 -17.29 3.31
CA PHE A 64 -6.23 -15.98 2.70
C PHE A 64 -7.61 -15.39 3.05
N GLY A 65 -7.59 -14.17 3.59
CA GLY A 65 -8.78 -13.45 4.04
C GLY A 65 -9.30 -13.80 5.45
N GLU A 66 -8.73 -14.81 6.13
CA GLU A 66 -9.25 -15.24 7.44
C GLU A 66 -8.96 -14.24 8.56
N ARG A 67 -7.83 -13.50 8.51
CA ARG A 67 -7.57 -12.40 9.47
C ARG A 67 -8.47 -11.18 9.28
N ILE A 68 -8.96 -10.93 8.07
CA ILE A 68 -9.81 -9.75 7.80
C ILE A 68 -11.18 -9.94 8.46
N GLN A 69 -11.67 -11.18 8.54
CA GLN A 69 -12.89 -11.52 9.28
C GLN A 69 -12.78 -11.13 10.76
N TYR A 70 -11.63 -11.39 11.40
CA TYR A 70 -11.41 -11.06 12.82
C TYR A 70 -11.37 -9.54 13.07
N ILE A 71 -10.80 -8.77 12.14
CA ILE A 71 -10.77 -7.29 12.25
C ILE A 71 -12.16 -6.70 12.03
N PHE A 72 -12.94 -7.24 11.09
CA PHE A 72 -14.28 -6.74 10.79
C PHE A 72 -15.30 -7.07 11.89
N ASP A 73 -15.22 -8.25 12.51
CA ASP A 73 -16.06 -8.65 13.65
C ASP A 73 -15.80 -7.77 14.88
N GLN A 74 -14.54 -7.41 15.14
CA GLN A 74 -14.15 -6.52 16.24
C GLN A 74 -14.62 -5.07 16.05
N CYS A 75 -15.01 -4.68 14.83
CA CYS A 75 -15.57 -3.36 14.55
C CYS A 75 -17.09 -3.35 14.36
N SER A 76 -17.74 -4.52 14.25
CA SER A 76 -19.16 -4.65 13.89
C SER A 76 -20.06 -5.17 15.02
N GLY A 77 -19.52 -5.35 16.24
CA GLY A 77 -20.34 -5.63 17.42
C GLY A 77 -21.30 -4.46 17.73
N PRO A 78 -22.51 -4.73 18.26
CA PRO A 78 -23.40 -3.65 18.68
C PRO A 78 -22.68 -2.83 19.75
N ILE A 79 -22.69 -1.51 19.58
CA ILE A 79 -22.28 -0.50 20.56
C ILE A 79 -23.25 -0.59 21.76
N PHE A 80 -23.20 -1.67 22.53
CA PHE A 80 -24.00 -1.87 23.74
C PHE A 80 -23.26 -2.88 24.62
N GLY A 81 -22.46 -2.36 25.56
CA GLY A 81 -21.99 -3.14 26.71
C GLY A 81 -20.49 -3.42 26.84
N VAL A 82 -19.60 -2.62 26.25
CA VAL A 82 -18.20 -2.65 26.70
C VAL A 82 -18.08 -1.72 27.90
N ASN A 83 -18.04 -2.30 29.10
CA ASN A 83 -17.49 -1.57 30.25
C ASN A 83 -16.04 -1.23 29.93
N SER A 84 -15.81 0.07 29.83
CA SER A 84 -14.52 0.72 29.61
C SER A 84 -13.60 0.46 30.80
N GLU A 85 -13.00 -0.73 30.89
CA GLU A 85 -11.89 -1.03 31.78
C GLU A 85 -11.29 -2.37 31.31
N ASN A 86 -10.03 -2.35 30.84
CA ASN A 86 -9.21 -3.50 30.40
C ASN A 86 -9.01 -3.74 28.89
N VAL A 87 -8.88 -2.67 28.09
CA VAL A 87 -8.00 -2.69 26.89
C VAL A 87 -6.95 -1.60 27.05
N GLN A 88 -6.00 -1.84 27.95
CA GLN A 88 -4.79 -1.04 28.08
C GLN A 88 -3.62 -2.01 28.20
N ASN A 89 -2.52 -1.69 27.49
CA ASN A 89 -1.20 -2.34 27.51
C ASN A 89 -0.89 -3.47 26.51
N THR A 90 -1.04 -3.20 25.20
CA THR A 90 -0.12 -3.82 24.22
C THR A 90 0.44 -2.92 23.11
N ASN A 91 0.01 -1.66 22.90
CA ASN A 91 0.41 -0.89 21.70
C ASN A 91 0.96 0.55 21.94
N ASN A 92 1.49 0.86 23.12
CA ASN A 92 1.91 2.25 23.43
C ASN A 92 3.36 2.60 23.04
N ASN A 93 4.22 1.62 22.77
CA ASN A 93 5.64 1.87 22.46
C ASN A 93 5.86 2.17 20.97
N ASP A 94 5.32 1.32 20.09
CA ASP A 94 5.44 1.50 18.62
C ASP A 94 4.77 2.80 18.14
N ALA A 95 3.63 3.17 18.74
CA ALA A 95 2.92 4.40 18.40
C ALA A 95 3.70 5.67 18.78
N ARG A 96 4.46 5.63 19.89
CA ARG A 96 5.31 6.75 20.34
C ARG A 96 6.53 6.93 19.45
N GLU A 97 7.18 5.84 19.06
CA GLU A 97 8.33 5.88 18.15
C GLU A 97 7.92 6.44 16.78
N LEU A 98 6.80 5.96 16.23
CA LEU A 98 6.23 6.50 14.99
C LEU A 98 5.85 7.98 15.13
N GLN A 99 5.33 8.39 16.29
CA GLN A 99 4.99 9.79 16.54
C GLN A 99 6.24 10.69 16.58
N HIS A 100 7.30 10.24 17.25
CA HIS A 100 8.58 10.95 17.28
C HIS A 100 9.23 11.03 15.89
N GLU A 101 9.16 9.95 15.09
CA GLU A 101 9.68 9.96 13.73
C GLU A 101 8.92 10.95 12.84
N ASN A 102 7.58 10.97 12.94
CA ASN A 102 6.75 11.94 12.23
C ASN A 102 7.10 13.39 12.60
N GLU A 103 7.28 13.68 13.90
CA GLU A 103 7.68 15.01 14.37
C GLU A 103 9.06 15.40 13.83
N LYS A 104 10.03 14.48 13.86
CA LYS A 104 11.36 14.71 13.28
C LYS A 104 11.31 15.00 11.78
N LEU A 105 10.51 14.24 11.03
CA LEU A 105 10.32 14.48 9.60
C LEU A 105 9.66 15.83 9.32
N GLN A 106 8.67 16.24 10.13
CA GLN A 106 8.04 17.56 10.02
C GLN A 106 9.05 18.68 10.24
N LEU A 107 9.88 18.60 11.28
CA LEU A 107 10.94 19.58 11.56
C LEU A 107 11.96 19.66 10.42
N GLN A 108 12.31 18.52 9.80
CA GLN A 108 13.23 18.50 8.67
C GLN A 108 12.62 19.15 7.42
N ILE A 109 11.33 18.92 7.16
CA ILE A 109 10.59 19.58 6.08
C ILE A 109 10.56 21.09 6.30
N GLU A 110 10.28 21.55 7.53
CA GLU A 110 10.25 22.96 7.87
C GLU A 110 11.63 23.63 7.68
N LYS A 111 12.71 22.98 8.15
CA LYS A 111 14.08 23.45 7.93
C LYS A 111 14.40 23.60 6.44
N LEU A 112 14.06 22.60 5.63
CA LEU A 112 14.31 22.64 4.19
C LEU A 112 13.50 23.76 3.50
N LYS A 113 12.26 24.03 3.94
CA LYS A 113 11.46 25.15 3.44
C LYS A 113 12.13 26.50 3.72
N LEU A 114 12.60 26.70 4.95
CA LEU A 114 13.32 27.94 5.32
C LEU A 114 14.62 28.11 4.52
N GLU A 115 15.33 27.02 4.24
CA GLU A 115 16.55 27.06 3.42
C GLU A 115 16.26 27.44 1.97
N ILE A 116 15.20 26.88 1.38
CA ILE A 116 14.73 27.26 0.04
C ILE A 116 14.32 28.73 0.00
N GLU A 117 13.58 29.21 0.99
CA GLU A 117 13.16 30.60 1.09
C GLU A 117 14.37 31.55 1.16
N LYS A 118 15.36 31.22 2.00
CA LYS A 118 16.61 31.98 2.09
C LYS A 118 17.34 32.06 0.75
N ILE A 119 17.48 30.93 0.06
CA ILE A 119 18.12 30.89 -1.27
C ILE A 119 17.34 31.72 -2.29
N THR A 120 16.01 31.71 -2.21
CA THR A 120 15.14 32.49 -3.11
C THR A 120 15.38 33.98 -2.92
N ILE A 121 15.39 34.46 -1.67
CA ILE A 121 15.66 35.87 -1.34
C ILE A 121 17.06 36.29 -1.81
N GLU A 122 18.06 35.43 -1.60
CA GLU A 122 19.44 35.72 -2.02
C GLU A 122 19.56 35.80 -3.54
N LYS A 123 18.88 34.91 -4.26
CA LYS A 123 18.79 34.96 -5.73
C LYS A 123 18.14 36.25 -6.22
N GLU A 124 17.00 36.65 -5.65
CA GLU A 124 16.31 37.89 -6.02
C GLU A 124 17.19 39.13 -5.79
N LYS A 125 17.94 39.16 -4.68
CA LYS A 125 18.89 40.23 -4.39
C LYS A 125 19.98 40.32 -5.47
N VAL A 126 20.58 39.19 -5.87
CA VAL A 126 21.60 39.16 -6.92
C VAL A 126 21.03 39.59 -8.27
N GLU A 127 19.81 39.19 -8.60
CA GLU A 127 19.14 39.61 -9.85
C GLU A 127 18.90 41.13 -9.89
N LEU A 128 18.50 41.73 -8.77
CA LEU A 128 18.35 43.19 -8.65
C LEU A 128 19.69 43.92 -8.78
N GLU A 129 20.75 43.43 -8.15
CA GLU A 129 22.10 44.00 -8.29
C GLU A 129 22.59 43.93 -9.75
N LEU A 130 22.41 42.78 -10.42
CA LEU A 130 22.75 42.63 -11.83
C LEU A 130 21.96 43.59 -12.72
N LYS A 131 20.67 43.79 -12.45
CA LYS A 131 19.83 44.74 -13.18
C LYS A 131 20.34 46.17 -13.01
N PHE A 132 20.66 46.57 -11.78
CA PHE A 132 21.22 47.90 -11.49
C PHE A 132 22.53 48.17 -12.25
N TYR A 133 23.47 47.21 -12.24
CA TYR A 133 24.73 47.39 -12.97
C TYR A 133 24.54 47.41 -14.49
N ARG A 134 23.60 46.63 -15.05
CA ARG A 134 23.26 46.69 -16.48
C ARG A 134 22.73 48.06 -16.89
N GLU A 135 21.80 48.62 -16.12
CA GLU A 135 21.21 49.93 -16.41
C GLU A 135 22.27 51.05 -16.35
N LYS A 136 23.20 50.99 -15.39
CA LYS A 136 24.30 51.95 -15.26
C LYS A 136 25.29 51.91 -16.44
N ILE A 137 25.61 50.73 -16.95
CA ILE A 137 26.50 50.59 -18.12
C ILE A 137 25.84 51.16 -19.38
N VAL A 138 24.51 51.05 -19.51
CA VAL A 138 23.74 51.61 -20.64
C VAL A 138 23.62 53.13 -20.56
N SER A 139 23.65 53.75 -19.37
CA SER A 139 23.58 55.20 -19.22
C SER A 139 24.91 55.95 -19.45
N ASP A 140 26.03 55.25 -19.35
CA ASP A 140 27.39 55.83 -19.49
C ASP A 140 27.95 55.74 -20.92
N ASN A 141 27.15 55.29 -21.90
CA ASN A 141 27.52 55.06 -23.31
C ASN A 141 26.58 55.83 -24.26
#